data_AF-A0A956KS62-F1
#
_entry.id   AF-A0A956KS62-F1
#
_cell.length_a   1.000
_cell.length_b   1.000
_cell.length_c   1.000
_cell.angle_alpha   90.00
_cell.angle_beta   90.00
_cell.angle_gamma   90.00
#
_symmetry.space_group_name_H-M   'P 1'
#
loop_
_entity.id
_entity.type
_entity.pdbx_description
1 polymer ?
#
loop_
_entity_poly.entity_id
_entity_poly.type
_entity_poly.pdbx_seq_one_letter_code
_entity_poly.pdbx_strand_id
1 'polypeptide(L)'
;MTLTPSAAEAGSPLECAPSYEIDPLRLLRQVSLDLLGRPPTYEELELVRSASDRRAAVEDAILYMLLSDEYHANLRAYHRRLLWGSLSDSIARVFPNTSTLRTVPSVASSIWTNTQNGPRVRYRGRLDLYCLDQEQTEFDADGRPIPITVFADPSCTGGTCQQEGWIWVEPYWAPGEQVKACAYDAQDYEYGLEDPDKLCSDRLTIDAGCGCGADLRYCVNNDGKELIREALADESARIFESVIRSGQSYLEAFRSDTSMMNGPAAHYYKWIRAAGTTVASDIAFEADMGDLPDIPFTEVDTWTPVTRGSAHAGAFTTAGFLMRFASFRARANRFYTAFYCDPFVPSVDGLPAEEEDPSPNLRERDGCSGCHEILEPAAAHFARWRINSAYGYLGTDLLDLQVVSEDCLCGAGTGKNCSAYCSKYYVTADNSDEETYAI
;
A
#
# COMPACT_ATOMS: atom_id res chain seq x y z
N MET A 1 3.72 55.61 -0.82
CA MET A 1 2.46 54.87 -0.95
C MET A 1 2.77 53.44 -0.52
N THR A 2 2.70 53.18 0.78
CA THR A 2 3.04 51.91 1.41
C THR A 2 1.82 51.01 1.35
N LEU A 3 1.88 49.96 0.53
CA LEU A 3 0.89 48.89 0.52
C LEU A 3 1.31 47.87 1.56
N THR A 4 0.56 47.79 2.65
CA THR A 4 0.62 46.69 3.62
C THR A 4 -0.02 45.46 2.98
N PRO A 5 0.67 44.30 2.91
CA PRO A 5 0.03 43.06 2.52
C PRO A 5 -0.77 42.54 3.71
N SER A 6 -2.10 42.59 3.60
CA SER A 6 -2.98 41.80 4.46
C SER A 6 -3.02 40.39 3.87
N ALA A 7 -2.13 39.52 4.36
CA ALA A 7 -2.48 38.11 4.45
C ALA A 7 -3.59 38.05 5.50
N ALA A 8 -4.83 38.20 5.07
CA ALA A 8 -5.95 37.87 5.93
C ALA A 8 -5.83 36.37 6.20
N GLU A 9 -5.35 36.00 7.40
CA GLU A 9 -5.83 34.79 8.05
C GLU A 9 -7.33 34.76 7.78
N ALA A 10 -7.83 33.70 7.14
CA ALA A 10 -9.25 33.49 7.05
C ALA A 10 -9.74 33.35 8.50
N GLY A 11 -10.11 34.48 9.10
CA GLY A 11 -10.53 34.54 10.48
C GLY A 11 -11.66 33.54 10.61
N SER A 12 -11.48 32.56 11.50
CA SER A 12 -12.59 31.69 11.87
C SER A 12 -13.78 32.59 12.18
N PRO A 13 -14.96 32.35 11.58
CA PRO A 13 -16.09 33.24 11.74
C PRO A 13 -16.35 33.46 13.23
N LEU A 14 -16.60 34.72 13.62
CA LEU A 14 -16.90 35.08 15.02
C LEU A 14 -18.10 34.29 15.58
N GLU A 15 -18.96 33.80 14.69
CA GLU A 15 -20.04 32.86 14.97
C GLU A 15 -19.92 31.64 14.04
N CYS A 16 -19.53 30.48 14.59
CA CYS A 16 -19.44 29.22 13.84
C CYS A 16 -20.81 28.55 13.63
N ALA A 17 -21.84 29.00 14.36
CA ALA A 17 -23.19 28.46 14.32
C ALA A 17 -24.20 29.61 14.12
N PRO A 18 -25.32 29.38 13.41
CA PRO A 18 -26.35 30.38 13.25
C PRO A 18 -26.92 30.80 14.61
N SER A 19 -26.98 32.11 14.85
CA SER A 19 -27.56 32.71 16.06
C SER A 19 -29.09 32.74 16.06
N TYR A 20 -29.73 32.16 15.04
CA TYR A 20 -31.18 32.05 14.91
C TYR A 20 -31.62 30.59 14.87
N GLU A 21 -32.85 30.34 15.32
CA GLU A 21 -33.46 29.01 15.27
C GLU A 21 -33.73 28.60 13.81
N ILE A 22 -33.15 27.48 13.39
CA ILE A 22 -33.37 26.92 12.05
C ILE A 22 -34.67 26.12 12.05
N ASP A 23 -35.53 26.35 11.05
CA ASP A 23 -36.72 25.53 10.80
C ASP A 23 -36.35 24.03 10.70
N PRO A 24 -37.02 23.11 11.42
CA PRO A 24 -36.67 21.69 11.44
C PRO A 24 -36.60 21.03 10.05
N LEU A 25 -37.47 21.40 9.11
CA LEU A 25 -37.42 20.85 7.76
C LEU A 25 -36.25 21.42 6.95
N ARG A 26 -35.82 22.66 7.24
CA ARG A 26 -34.58 23.21 6.67
C ARG A 26 -33.35 22.51 7.25
N LEU A 27 -33.31 22.29 8.56
CA LEU A 27 -32.22 21.57 9.23
C LEU A 27 -32.07 20.16 8.66
N LEU A 28 -33.16 19.39 8.57
CA LEU A 28 -33.15 18.04 8.01
C LEU A 28 -32.55 18.00 6.60
N ARG A 29 -32.92 18.96 5.73
CA ARG A 29 -32.39 19.02 4.36
C ARG A 29 -30.89 19.29 4.32
N GLN A 30 -30.41 20.20 5.16
CA GLN A 30 -28.98 20.53 5.22
C GLN A 30 -28.18 19.33 5.75
N VAL A 31 -28.60 18.80 6.90
CA VAL A 31 -27.89 17.71 7.57
C VAL A 31 -27.94 16.40 6.77
N SER A 32 -29.02 16.10 6.07
CA SER A 32 -29.09 14.93 5.18
C SER A 32 -28.07 15.02 4.03
N LEU A 33 -27.83 16.21 3.47
CA LEU A 33 -26.80 16.39 2.45
C LEU A 33 -25.40 16.20 3.03
N ASP A 34 -25.15 16.73 4.23
CA ASP A 34 -23.84 16.63 4.88
C ASP A 34 -23.54 15.20 5.36
N LEU A 35 -24.50 14.53 5.99
CA LEU A 35 -24.34 13.20 6.57
C LEU A 35 -24.50 12.08 5.54
N LEU A 36 -25.52 12.14 4.68
CA LEU A 36 -25.85 11.05 3.76
C LEU A 36 -25.44 11.33 2.30
N GLY A 37 -25.09 12.57 1.95
CA GLY A 37 -24.77 12.94 0.57
C GLY A 37 -25.99 13.00 -0.35
N ARG A 38 -27.21 12.98 0.19
CA ARG A 38 -28.47 13.03 -0.55
C ARG A 38 -29.52 13.90 0.15
N PRO A 39 -30.50 14.45 -0.59
CA PRO A 39 -31.64 15.10 0.06
C PRO A 39 -32.47 14.08 0.88
N PRO A 40 -33.25 14.54 1.88
CA PRO A 40 -34.14 13.66 2.62
C PRO A 40 -35.20 13.03 1.71
N THR A 41 -35.62 11.81 2.01
CA THR A 41 -36.75 11.16 1.34
C THR A 41 -38.06 11.85 1.71
N TYR A 42 -39.12 11.55 0.95
CA TYR A 42 -40.46 12.04 1.27
C TYR A 42 -40.93 11.55 2.65
N GLU A 43 -40.60 10.32 3.01
CA GLU A 43 -40.96 9.70 4.29
C GLU A 43 -40.25 10.39 5.47
N GLU A 44 -38.94 10.66 5.33
CA GLU A 44 -38.15 11.41 6.33
C GLU A 44 -38.72 12.83 6.53
N LEU A 45 -39.09 13.51 5.45
CA LEU A 45 -39.73 14.84 5.52
C LEU A 45 -41.11 14.79 6.18
N GLU A 46 -41.91 13.78 5.86
CA GLU A 46 -43.27 13.66 6.39
C GLU A 46 -43.25 13.31 7.88
N LEU A 47 -42.29 12.50 8.33
CA LEU A 47 -42.07 12.20 9.75
C LEU A 47 -41.85 13.48 10.56
N VAL A 48 -41.00 14.38 10.09
CA VAL A 48 -40.76 15.67 10.78
C VAL A 48 -41.94 16.64 10.60
N ARG A 49 -42.58 16.68 9.43
CA ARG A 49 -43.72 17.58 9.15
C ARG A 49 -44.92 17.28 10.04
N SER A 50 -45.26 16.00 10.18
CA SER A 50 -46.45 15.50 10.87
C SER A 50 -46.27 15.36 12.39
N ALA A 51 -45.03 15.43 12.88
CA ALA A 51 -44.74 15.40 14.31
C ALA A 51 -45.38 16.58 15.07
N SER A 52 -45.89 16.29 16.27
CA SER A 52 -46.38 17.30 17.21
C SER A 52 -45.27 18.21 17.72
N ASP A 53 -44.07 17.64 17.91
CA ASP A 53 -42.84 18.37 18.17
C ASP A 53 -41.86 18.11 17.03
N ARG A 54 -41.83 19.04 16.07
CA ARG A 54 -40.96 18.93 14.90
C ARG A 54 -39.49 19.03 15.25
N ARG A 55 -39.15 19.70 16.36
CA ARG A 55 -37.77 19.89 16.77
C ARG A 55 -37.21 18.60 17.36
N ALA A 56 -37.95 17.95 18.26
CA ALA A 56 -37.58 16.62 18.74
C ALA A 56 -37.49 15.61 17.57
N ALA A 57 -38.46 15.63 16.65
CA ALA A 57 -38.47 14.71 15.52
C ALA A 57 -37.27 14.87 14.56
N VAL A 58 -36.79 16.10 14.32
CA VAL A 58 -35.59 16.28 13.49
C VAL A 58 -34.31 15.82 14.20
N GLU A 59 -34.20 16.04 15.52
CA GLU A 59 -33.06 15.53 16.30
C GLU A 59 -33.01 14.00 16.29
N ASP A 60 -34.16 13.34 16.48
CA ASP A 60 -34.28 11.88 16.40
C ASP A 60 -33.90 11.36 15.00
N ALA A 61 -34.33 12.06 13.94
CA ALA A 61 -33.96 11.71 12.57
C ALA A 61 -32.44 11.84 12.34
N ILE A 62 -31.81 12.90 12.85
CA ILE A 62 -30.35 13.10 12.74
C ILE A 62 -29.59 12.00 13.50
N LEU A 63 -30.04 11.64 14.71
CA LEU A 63 -29.46 10.53 15.46
C LEU A 63 -29.57 9.20 14.70
N TYR A 64 -30.73 8.94 14.09
CA TYR A 64 -30.90 7.76 13.25
C TYR A 64 -29.96 7.77 12.04
N MET A 65 -29.79 8.92 11.38
CA MET A 65 -28.83 9.07 10.28
C MET A 65 -27.41 8.74 10.73
N LEU A 66 -26.94 9.29 11.85
CA LEU A 66 -25.60 9.04 12.38
C LEU A 66 -25.33 7.57 12.74
N LEU A 67 -26.36 6.79 13.02
CA LEU A 67 -26.25 5.35 13.30
C LEU A 67 -26.41 4.47 12.05
N SER A 68 -26.80 5.04 10.91
CA SER A 68 -27.10 4.29 9.69
C SER A 68 -25.84 3.87 8.94
N ASP A 69 -25.89 2.74 8.23
CA ASP A 69 -24.81 2.33 7.34
C ASP A 69 -24.61 3.27 6.15
N GLU A 70 -25.66 4.00 5.75
CA GLU A 70 -25.57 5.02 4.70
C GLU A 70 -24.66 6.18 5.11
N TYR A 71 -24.79 6.69 6.34
CA TYR A 71 -23.88 7.69 6.89
C TYR A 71 -22.43 7.18 6.89
N HIS A 72 -22.20 5.96 7.38
CA HIS A 72 -20.86 5.38 7.43
C HIS A 72 -20.27 5.13 6.04
N ALA A 73 -21.09 4.79 5.04
CA ALA A 73 -20.65 4.69 3.65
C ALA A 73 -20.24 6.05 3.07
N ASN A 74 -21.02 7.11 3.31
CA ASN A 74 -20.67 8.47 2.88
C ASN A 74 -19.42 8.99 3.60
N LEU A 75 -19.29 8.71 4.90
CA LEU A 75 -18.13 9.01 5.73
C LEU A 75 -16.86 8.34 5.20
N ARG A 76 -16.95 7.05 4.84
CA ARG A 76 -15.84 6.30 4.22
C ARG A 76 -15.45 6.92 2.88
N ALA A 77 -16.41 7.27 2.03
CA ALA A 77 -16.16 7.93 0.76
C ALA A 77 -15.50 9.32 0.94
N TYR A 78 -15.94 10.09 1.95
CA TYR A 78 -15.30 11.35 2.33
C TYR A 78 -13.84 11.15 2.73
N HIS A 79 -13.55 10.24 3.64
CA HIS A 79 -12.17 9.98 4.10
C HIS A 79 -11.30 9.39 3.01
N ARG A 80 -11.82 8.52 2.14
CA ARG A 80 -11.09 8.01 0.97
C ARG A 80 -10.68 9.16 0.05
N ARG A 81 -11.55 10.13 -0.23
CA ARG A 81 -11.19 11.35 -0.96
C ARG A 81 -10.18 12.19 -0.19
N LEU A 82 -10.32 12.32 1.12
CA LEU A 82 -9.40 13.07 1.97
C LEU A 82 -8.00 12.42 2.06
N LEU A 83 -7.89 11.11 1.90
CA LEU A 83 -6.62 10.39 1.90
C LEU A 83 -6.02 10.23 0.51
N TRP A 84 -6.74 10.67 -0.53
CA TRP A 84 -6.47 10.34 -1.93
C TRP A 84 -6.34 8.82 -2.15
N GLY A 85 -7.16 8.04 -1.43
CA GLY A 85 -7.16 6.58 -1.45
C GLY A 85 -7.56 6.03 -2.81
N SER A 86 -6.60 5.96 -3.72
CA SER A 86 -6.73 5.28 -4.99
C SER A 86 -5.39 4.63 -5.36
N LEU A 87 -5.43 3.34 -5.65
CA LEU A 87 -4.28 2.61 -6.18
C LEU A 87 -4.55 2.25 -7.63
N SER A 88 -4.41 3.22 -8.53
CA SER A 88 -4.59 2.96 -9.96
C SER A 88 -3.53 1.99 -10.50
N ASP A 89 -3.79 1.39 -11.67
CA ASP A 89 -2.82 0.57 -12.41
C ASP A 89 -1.47 1.24 -12.64
N SER A 90 -1.43 2.59 -12.69
CA SER A 90 -0.19 3.34 -12.84
C SER A 90 0.77 3.19 -11.64
N ILE A 91 0.27 2.77 -10.48
CA ILE A 91 1.08 2.40 -9.33
C ILE A 91 1.55 0.96 -9.52
N ALA A 92 2.50 0.79 -10.43
CA ALA A 92 3.07 -0.51 -10.81
C ALA A 92 3.83 -1.22 -9.67
N ARG A 93 3.97 -0.57 -8.52
CA ARG A 93 4.81 -1.01 -7.39
C ARG A 93 4.05 -1.74 -6.30
N VAL A 94 2.74 -1.99 -6.42
CA VAL A 94 1.97 -2.74 -5.41
C VAL A 94 2.38 -4.21 -5.38
N PHE A 95 2.55 -4.81 -6.57
CA PHE A 95 2.82 -6.24 -6.73
C PHE A 95 4.27 -6.46 -7.14
N PRO A 96 4.96 -7.48 -6.62
CA PRO A 96 6.24 -7.86 -7.18
C PRO A 96 6.00 -8.49 -8.57
N ASN A 97 6.89 -8.23 -9.52
CA ASN A 97 6.77 -8.79 -10.88
C ASN A 97 6.78 -10.34 -10.89
N THR A 98 7.22 -10.95 -9.80
CA THR A 98 7.40 -12.39 -9.60
C THR A 98 6.10 -13.12 -9.26
N SER A 99 5.08 -12.38 -8.81
CA SER A 99 3.81 -12.92 -8.36
C SER A 99 2.71 -12.74 -9.40
N THR A 100 3.02 -12.65 -10.70
CA THR A 100 1.97 -12.40 -11.72
C THR A 100 1.61 -13.66 -12.50
N LEU A 101 0.33 -14.02 -12.44
CA LEU A 101 -0.27 -15.08 -13.25
C LEU A 101 -1.00 -14.51 -14.48
N ARG A 102 -0.86 -15.20 -15.61
CA ARG A 102 -1.65 -14.97 -16.83
C ARG A 102 -1.97 -16.30 -17.49
N THR A 103 -2.93 -16.28 -18.41
CA THR A 103 -3.17 -17.43 -19.29
C THR A 103 -2.12 -17.51 -20.39
N VAL A 104 -1.75 -18.73 -20.78
CA VAL A 104 -0.84 -18.98 -21.91
C VAL A 104 -1.50 -18.46 -23.20
N PRO A 105 -0.86 -17.56 -23.97
CA PRO A 105 -1.51 -16.86 -25.10
C PRO A 105 -1.90 -17.76 -26.30
N SER A 106 -1.25 -18.91 -26.45
CA SER A 106 -1.25 -19.71 -27.69
C SER A 106 -2.00 -21.05 -27.58
N VAL A 107 -2.71 -21.29 -26.49
CA VAL A 107 -3.45 -22.53 -26.24
C VAL A 107 -4.94 -22.26 -26.18
N ALA A 108 -5.74 -23.17 -26.71
CA ALA A 108 -7.20 -23.03 -26.74
C ALA A 108 -7.82 -23.20 -25.35
N SER A 109 -7.17 -23.95 -24.46
CA SER A 109 -7.59 -24.09 -23.06
C SER A 109 -6.86 -23.06 -22.19
N SER A 110 -7.59 -22.38 -21.29
CA SER A 110 -7.00 -21.38 -20.37
C SER A 110 -6.07 -22.05 -19.35
N ILE A 111 -4.79 -22.18 -19.69
CA ILE A 111 -3.75 -22.66 -18.78
C ILE A 111 -3.08 -21.47 -18.12
N TRP A 112 -3.06 -21.41 -16.80
CA TRP A 112 -2.38 -20.37 -16.03
C TRP A 112 -0.87 -20.63 -15.95
N THR A 113 -0.10 -19.55 -16.08
CA THR A 113 1.37 -19.57 -16.02
C THR A 113 1.88 -18.32 -15.32
N ASN A 114 2.99 -18.47 -14.60
CA ASN A 114 3.71 -17.32 -14.06
C ASN A 114 4.44 -16.60 -15.20
N THR A 115 4.30 -15.28 -15.27
CA THR A 115 4.94 -14.45 -16.31
C THR A 115 6.37 -14.02 -16.00
N GLN A 116 6.92 -14.42 -14.86
CA GLN A 116 8.24 -13.99 -14.45
C GLN A 116 9.34 -14.63 -15.31
N ASN A 117 10.28 -13.78 -15.73
CA ASN A 117 11.43 -14.17 -16.51
C ASN A 117 12.33 -15.22 -15.82
N GLY A 118 12.57 -15.07 -14.52
CA GLY A 118 13.46 -15.92 -13.73
C GLY A 118 13.03 -17.40 -13.70
N PRO A 119 11.88 -17.73 -13.10
CA PRO A 119 11.34 -19.09 -13.07
C PRO A 119 11.22 -19.71 -14.45
N ARG A 120 10.80 -18.96 -15.48
CA ARG A 120 10.72 -19.49 -16.85
C ARG A 120 12.06 -19.88 -17.42
N VAL A 121 13.05 -18.99 -17.33
CA VAL A 121 14.41 -19.29 -17.80
C VAL A 121 15.00 -20.45 -17.01
N ARG A 122 14.78 -20.48 -15.70
CA ARG A 122 15.27 -21.54 -14.82
C ARG A 122 14.66 -22.90 -15.15
N TYR A 123 13.34 -22.96 -15.28
CA TYR A 123 12.62 -24.22 -15.43
C TYR A 123 12.55 -24.71 -16.87
N ARG A 124 12.54 -23.80 -17.85
CA ARG A 124 12.27 -24.12 -19.26
C ARG A 124 13.41 -23.70 -20.19
N GLY A 125 14.39 -22.96 -19.71
CA GLY A 125 15.58 -22.56 -20.46
C GLY A 125 15.46 -21.22 -21.19
N ARG A 126 14.24 -20.69 -21.43
CA ARG A 126 14.00 -19.40 -22.11
C ARG A 126 12.66 -18.76 -21.73
N LEU A 127 12.49 -17.48 -22.08
CA LEU A 127 11.38 -16.63 -21.61
C LEU A 127 10.03 -16.87 -22.28
N ASP A 128 10.07 -17.23 -23.56
CA ASP A 128 8.93 -17.41 -24.45
C ASP A 128 8.45 -18.86 -24.52
N LEU A 129 9.01 -19.75 -23.71
CA LEU A 129 8.60 -21.14 -23.61
C LEU A 129 7.58 -21.32 -22.48
N TYR A 130 6.50 -22.02 -22.78
CA TYR A 130 5.38 -22.31 -21.87
C TYR A 130 5.25 -23.82 -21.67
N CYS A 131 4.42 -24.25 -20.72
CA CYS A 131 4.04 -25.66 -20.64
C CYS A 131 3.24 -26.10 -21.89
N LEU A 132 3.20 -27.41 -22.11
CA LEU A 132 2.41 -28.04 -23.16
C LEU A 132 0.92 -28.06 -22.77
N ASP A 133 0.02 -28.03 -23.76
CA ASP A 133 -1.40 -28.32 -23.53
C ASP A 133 -1.64 -29.84 -23.40
N GLN A 134 -0.98 -30.43 -22.41
CA GLN A 134 -1.07 -31.83 -22.02
C GLN A 134 -1.01 -31.91 -20.49
N GLU A 135 -1.79 -32.81 -19.89
CA GLU A 135 -1.75 -33.04 -18.45
C GLU A 135 -0.38 -33.62 -18.02
N GLN A 136 0.18 -33.07 -16.94
CA GLN A 136 1.41 -33.56 -16.32
C GLN A 136 1.08 -34.76 -15.43
N THR A 137 1.60 -35.93 -15.78
CA THR A 137 1.34 -37.18 -15.04
C THR A 137 2.58 -37.76 -14.36
N GLU A 138 3.78 -37.27 -14.69
CA GLU A 138 5.04 -37.81 -14.19
C GLU A 138 5.73 -36.82 -13.25
N PHE A 139 6.08 -37.29 -12.06
CA PHE A 139 6.74 -36.48 -11.03
C PHE A 139 7.93 -37.27 -10.47
N ASP A 140 8.98 -36.56 -10.07
CA ASP A 140 10.13 -37.18 -9.42
C ASP A 140 9.83 -37.52 -7.95
N ALA A 141 10.82 -38.05 -7.24
CA ALA A 141 10.67 -38.50 -5.85
C ALA A 141 10.36 -37.35 -4.88
N ASP A 142 10.72 -36.12 -5.24
CA ASP A 142 10.47 -34.93 -4.43
C ASP A 142 9.09 -34.34 -4.74
N GLY A 143 8.41 -34.80 -5.80
CA GLY A 143 7.11 -34.29 -6.26
C GLY A 143 7.21 -33.23 -7.36
N ARG A 144 8.39 -33.07 -7.98
CA ARG A 144 8.57 -32.07 -9.05
C ARG A 144 8.15 -32.62 -10.40
N PRO A 145 7.61 -31.78 -11.31
CA PRO A 145 7.25 -32.21 -12.66
C PRO A 145 8.48 -32.71 -13.44
N ILE A 146 8.42 -33.95 -13.92
CA ILE A 146 9.40 -34.46 -14.88
C ILE A 146 9.04 -33.88 -16.27
N PRO A 147 9.99 -33.24 -17.00
CA PRO A 147 9.65 -32.65 -18.28
C PRO A 147 9.16 -33.68 -19.29
N ILE A 148 8.05 -33.39 -19.95
CA ILE A 148 7.45 -34.23 -21.01
C ILE A 148 8.32 -34.17 -22.27
N THR A 149 8.86 -32.98 -22.58
CA THR A 149 9.77 -32.78 -23.71
C THR A 149 11.04 -32.10 -23.27
N VAL A 150 12.17 -32.58 -23.77
CA VAL A 150 13.49 -31.98 -23.63
C VAL A 150 14.09 -31.88 -25.03
N PHE A 151 14.60 -30.71 -25.41
CA PHE A 151 15.17 -30.48 -26.74
C PHE A 151 16.36 -29.54 -26.71
N ALA A 152 17.30 -29.76 -27.62
CA ALA A 152 18.48 -28.92 -27.79
C ALA A 152 18.16 -27.73 -28.70
N ASP A 153 18.42 -26.52 -28.22
CA ASP A 153 18.30 -25.29 -29.00
C ASP A 153 19.32 -24.24 -28.46
N PRO A 154 20.12 -23.59 -29.33
CA PRO A 154 21.13 -22.62 -28.90
C PRO A 154 20.60 -21.39 -28.16
N SER A 155 19.31 -21.08 -28.29
CA SER A 155 18.65 -19.98 -27.58
C SER A 155 18.27 -20.34 -26.13
N CYS A 156 18.33 -21.62 -25.76
CA CYS A 156 18.09 -22.06 -24.40
C CYS A 156 19.30 -21.80 -23.52
N THR A 157 19.04 -21.44 -22.28
CA THR A 157 20.07 -21.33 -21.25
C THR A 157 20.70 -22.71 -21.04
N GLY A 158 22.02 -22.82 -21.27
CA GLY A 158 22.71 -24.11 -21.26
C GLY A 158 22.50 -24.98 -22.50
N GLY A 159 21.90 -24.45 -23.57
CA GLY A 159 21.72 -25.15 -24.86
C GLY A 159 20.62 -26.22 -24.89
N THR A 160 19.88 -26.39 -23.79
CA THR A 160 18.77 -27.34 -23.68
C THR A 160 17.55 -26.65 -23.05
N CYS A 161 16.39 -26.80 -23.67
CA CYS A 161 15.11 -26.40 -23.12
C CYS A 161 14.30 -27.63 -22.71
N GLN A 162 13.34 -27.41 -21.83
CA GLN A 162 12.42 -28.44 -21.39
C GLN A 162 11.02 -27.85 -21.18
N GLN A 163 10.00 -28.68 -21.37
CA GLN A 163 8.61 -28.32 -21.15
C GLN A 163 7.90 -29.44 -20.40
N GLU A 164 7.12 -29.02 -19.42
CA GLU A 164 6.21 -29.82 -18.64
C GLU A 164 4.77 -29.60 -19.13
N GLY A 165 3.82 -30.34 -18.56
CA GLY A 165 2.39 -30.20 -18.81
C GLY A 165 1.69 -29.24 -17.86
N TRP A 166 0.37 -29.30 -17.83
CA TRP A 166 -0.46 -28.61 -16.84
C TRP A 166 -0.96 -29.60 -15.77
N ILE A 167 -1.30 -29.08 -14.58
CA ILE A 167 -2.03 -29.81 -13.53
C ILE A 167 -3.33 -29.07 -13.20
N TRP A 168 -4.28 -29.78 -12.59
CA TRP A 168 -5.46 -29.17 -11.99
C TRP A 168 -5.12 -28.60 -10.61
N VAL A 169 -5.50 -27.34 -10.38
CA VAL A 169 -5.34 -26.67 -9.09
C VAL A 169 -6.65 -26.01 -8.71
N GLU A 170 -7.01 -26.05 -7.44
CA GLU A 170 -8.07 -25.23 -6.88
C GLU A 170 -7.46 -23.91 -6.39
N PRO A 171 -7.65 -22.79 -7.10
CA PRO A 171 -6.94 -21.56 -6.75
C PRO A 171 -7.64 -20.81 -5.62
N TYR A 172 -6.87 -20.07 -4.81
CA TYR A 172 -7.41 -19.31 -3.67
C TYR A 172 -8.53 -18.31 -4.04
N TRP A 173 -8.57 -17.84 -5.29
CA TRP A 173 -9.56 -16.86 -5.76
C TRP A 173 -10.86 -17.49 -6.28
N ALA A 174 -10.89 -18.81 -6.47
CA ALA A 174 -12.08 -19.55 -6.87
C ALA A 174 -12.17 -20.89 -6.13
N PRO A 175 -12.40 -20.87 -4.79
CA PRO A 175 -12.57 -22.09 -4.02
C PRO A 175 -13.70 -22.96 -4.57
N GLY A 176 -13.48 -24.27 -4.64
CA GLY A 176 -14.38 -25.26 -5.23
C GLY A 176 -14.31 -25.38 -6.75
N GLU A 177 -13.52 -24.55 -7.44
CA GLU A 177 -13.32 -24.62 -8.89
C GLU A 177 -11.89 -25.06 -9.23
N GLN A 178 -11.73 -25.93 -10.23
CA GLN A 178 -10.41 -26.34 -10.71
C GLN A 178 -10.02 -25.55 -11.96
N VAL A 179 -8.78 -25.09 -11.99
CA VAL A 179 -8.15 -24.46 -13.15
C VAL A 179 -6.93 -25.25 -13.59
N LYS A 180 -6.58 -25.15 -14.88
CA LYS A 180 -5.31 -25.67 -15.37
C LYS A 180 -4.20 -24.68 -15.05
N ALA A 181 -3.09 -25.15 -14.48
CA ALA A 181 -1.88 -24.35 -14.30
C ALA A 181 -0.65 -25.13 -14.78
N CYS A 182 0.31 -24.45 -15.40
CA CYS A 182 1.57 -25.08 -15.79
C CYS A 182 2.25 -25.70 -14.56
N ALA A 183 2.67 -26.96 -14.65
CA ALA A 183 3.07 -27.74 -13.48
C ALA A 183 4.28 -27.14 -12.75
N TYR A 184 5.24 -26.53 -13.45
CA TYR A 184 6.36 -25.83 -12.80
C TYR A 184 5.93 -24.57 -12.07
N ASP A 185 4.93 -23.86 -12.59
CA ASP A 185 4.44 -22.63 -11.97
C ASP A 185 3.50 -22.92 -10.80
N ALA A 186 2.94 -24.12 -10.72
CA ALA A 186 2.00 -24.56 -9.68
C ALA A 186 2.65 -25.34 -8.52
N GLN A 187 3.98 -25.41 -8.46
CA GLN A 187 4.69 -26.05 -7.36
C GLN A 187 4.37 -25.35 -6.02
N ASP A 188 4.18 -26.14 -4.97
CA ASP A 188 3.57 -25.74 -3.71
C ASP A 188 4.52 -25.72 -2.50
N TYR A 189 5.83 -25.90 -2.74
CA TYR A 189 6.84 -25.90 -1.69
C TYR A 189 6.85 -24.58 -0.92
N GLU A 190 7.02 -24.70 0.40
CA GLU A 190 7.19 -23.56 1.29
C GLU A 190 8.61 -22.99 1.22
N TYR A 191 9.60 -23.88 1.09
CA TYR A 191 11.02 -23.55 1.01
C TYR A 191 11.65 -24.10 -0.27
N GLY A 192 12.72 -23.44 -0.73
CA GLY A 192 13.51 -23.90 -1.87
C GLY A 192 14.12 -25.29 -1.65
N LEU A 193 14.32 -26.03 -2.73
CA LEU A 193 14.95 -27.35 -2.70
C LEU A 193 16.48 -27.29 -2.76
N GLU A 194 17.04 -26.22 -3.32
CA GLU A 194 18.49 -25.98 -3.34
C GLU A 194 18.94 -25.24 -2.10
N ASP A 195 18.14 -24.28 -1.64
CA ASP A 195 18.35 -23.54 -0.40
C ASP A 195 17.12 -23.63 0.51
N PRO A 196 17.13 -24.55 1.51
CA PRO A 196 16.00 -24.77 2.39
C PRO A 196 15.75 -23.62 3.37
N ASP A 197 16.67 -22.65 3.47
CA ASP A 197 16.48 -21.46 4.31
C ASP A 197 15.70 -20.36 3.56
N LYS A 198 15.48 -20.52 2.24
CA LYS A 198 14.74 -19.55 1.42
C LYS A 198 13.28 -19.91 1.29
N LEU A 199 12.41 -19.02 1.74
CA LEU A 199 10.97 -19.10 1.50
C LEU A 199 10.64 -18.89 0.02
N CYS A 200 9.81 -19.77 -0.55
CA CYS A 200 9.30 -19.63 -1.91
C CYS A 200 8.30 -18.48 -2.07
N SER A 201 7.74 -17.98 -0.96
CA SER A 201 6.90 -16.77 -0.96
C SER A 201 7.71 -15.47 -1.07
N ASP A 202 9.03 -15.52 -0.92
CA ASP A 202 9.87 -14.34 -1.14
C ASP A 202 10.00 -14.07 -2.66
N ARG A 203 9.75 -12.83 -3.06
CA ARG A 203 9.81 -12.37 -4.46
C ARG A 203 11.16 -12.60 -5.13
N LEU A 204 12.27 -12.72 -4.40
CA LEU A 204 13.59 -12.92 -5.02
C LEU A 204 13.98 -14.40 -5.11
N THR A 205 13.23 -15.28 -4.46
CA THR A 205 13.51 -16.70 -4.48
C THR A 205 13.12 -17.27 -5.84
N ILE A 206 14.15 -17.65 -6.58
CA ILE A 206 14.02 -18.39 -7.84
C ILE A 206 14.77 -19.70 -7.60
N ASP A 207 14.31 -20.48 -6.64
CA ASP A 207 14.89 -21.77 -6.24
C ASP A 207 14.14 -22.92 -6.92
N ALA A 208 14.75 -24.09 -7.04
CA ALA A 208 14.01 -25.27 -7.49
C ALA A 208 12.88 -25.60 -6.48
N GLY A 209 11.72 -26.02 -6.99
CA GLY A 209 10.53 -26.24 -6.15
C GLY A 209 9.69 -24.99 -5.93
N CYS A 210 10.21 -23.78 -6.12
CA CYS A 210 9.40 -22.58 -5.89
C CYS A 210 8.48 -22.26 -7.07
N GLY A 211 7.18 -22.45 -6.88
CA GLY A 211 6.12 -22.02 -7.80
C GLY A 211 5.27 -20.90 -7.20
N CYS A 212 4.00 -20.85 -7.58
CA CYS A 212 3.00 -19.96 -7.01
C CYS A 212 2.46 -20.46 -5.66
N GLY A 213 3.05 -21.49 -5.06
CA GLY A 213 2.64 -22.01 -3.76
C GLY A 213 1.34 -22.81 -3.82
N ALA A 214 0.98 -23.41 -2.69
CA ALA A 214 -0.31 -24.08 -2.52
C ALA A 214 -1.46 -23.17 -2.95
N ASP A 215 -2.40 -23.74 -3.71
CA ASP A 215 -3.58 -23.04 -4.25
C ASP A 215 -3.24 -21.75 -5.04
N LEU A 216 -2.01 -21.67 -5.57
CA LEU A 216 -1.46 -20.52 -6.30
C LEU A 216 -1.32 -19.23 -5.48
N ARG A 217 -1.30 -19.32 -4.13
CA ARG A 217 -1.38 -18.17 -3.20
C ARG A 217 -0.23 -17.16 -3.23
N TYR A 218 0.95 -17.52 -3.74
CA TYR A 218 2.08 -16.58 -3.88
C TYR A 218 2.02 -15.74 -5.15
N CYS A 219 1.04 -16.00 -6.02
CA CYS A 219 0.82 -15.28 -7.25
C CYS A 219 -0.59 -14.70 -7.34
N VAL A 220 -0.77 -13.73 -8.23
CA VAL A 220 -2.03 -13.01 -8.41
C VAL A 220 -2.30 -12.77 -9.90
N ASN A 221 -3.53 -13.03 -10.30
CA ASN A 221 -4.05 -12.72 -11.63
C ASN A 221 -4.51 -11.25 -11.72
N ASN A 222 -5.02 -10.81 -12.87
CA ASN A 222 -5.42 -9.39 -13.02
C ASN A 222 -6.62 -9.02 -12.14
N ASP A 223 -7.62 -9.90 -12.02
CA ASP A 223 -8.82 -9.63 -11.22
C ASP A 223 -8.47 -9.53 -9.73
N GLY A 224 -7.62 -10.44 -9.24
CA GLY A 224 -7.11 -10.41 -7.88
C GLY A 224 -6.27 -9.17 -7.59
N LYS A 225 -5.50 -8.67 -8.56
CA LYS A 225 -4.76 -7.40 -8.42
C LYS A 225 -5.69 -6.22 -8.22
N GLU A 226 -6.81 -6.18 -8.93
CA GLU A 226 -7.79 -5.11 -8.78
C GLU A 226 -8.46 -5.16 -7.41
N LEU A 227 -8.91 -6.34 -6.99
CA LEU A 227 -9.51 -6.54 -5.66
C LEU A 227 -8.56 -6.16 -4.52
N ILE A 228 -7.28 -6.54 -4.63
CA ILE A 228 -6.26 -6.15 -3.64
C ILE A 228 -6.05 -4.64 -3.62
N ARG A 229 -5.91 -3.99 -4.79
CA ARG A 229 -5.72 -2.54 -4.86
C ARG A 229 -6.89 -1.79 -4.23
N GLU A 230 -8.11 -2.23 -4.52
CA GLU A 230 -9.31 -1.63 -3.97
C GLU A 230 -9.36 -1.79 -2.44
N ALA A 231 -9.07 -2.99 -1.94
CA ALA A 231 -9.01 -3.25 -0.51
C ALA A 231 -7.93 -2.39 0.20
N LEU A 232 -6.72 -2.33 -0.33
CA LEU A 232 -5.65 -1.51 0.24
C LEU A 232 -5.98 -0.01 0.18
N ALA A 233 -6.68 0.46 -0.87
CA ALA A 233 -7.13 1.84 -0.97
C ALA A 233 -8.23 2.18 0.07
N ASP A 234 -9.10 1.21 0.39
CA ASP A 234 -10.19 1.38 1.36
C ASP A 234 -9.74 1.26 2.82
N GLU A 235 -8.72 0.46 3.11
CA GLU A 235 -8.23 0.16 4.47
C GLU A 235 -8.11 1.42 5.35
N SER A 236 -7.45 2.45 4.82
CA SER A 236 -7.23 3.70 5.54
C SER A 236 -8.52 4.44 5.92
N ALA A 237 -9.52 4.45 5.03
CA ALA A 237 -10.82 5.06 5.29
C ALA A 237 -11.69 4.22 6.23
N ARG A 238 -11.53 2.88 6.18
CA ARG A 238 -12.20 1.94 7.09
C ARG A 238 -11.77 2.13 8.55
N ILE A 239 -10.53 2.55 8.81
CA ILE A 239 -10.08 2.92 10.16
C ILE A 239 -10.88 4.11 10.70
N PHE A 240 -11.06 5.18 9.92
CA PHE A 240 -11.91 6.31 10.32
C PHE A 240 -13.35 5.90 10.58
N GLU A 241 -13.92 5.08 9.69
CA GLU A 241 -15.27 4.52 9.86
C GLU A 241 -15.38 3.75 11.19
N SER A 242 -14.41 2.88 11.50
CA SER A 242 -14.39 2.06 12.71
C SER A 242 -14.31 2.91 13.99
N VAL A 243 -13.43 3.92 14.01
CA VAL A 243 -13.27 4.86 15.13
C VAL A 243 -14.56 5.62 15.40
N ILE A 244 -15.20 6.14 14.34
CA ILE A 244 -16.43 6.93 14.46
C ILE A 244 -17.61 6.05 14.87
N ARG A 245 -17.76 4.86 14.26
CA ARG A 245 -18.81 3.90 14.61
C ARG A 245 -18.70 3.43 16.06
N SER A 246 -17.48 3.36 16.59
CA SER A 246 -17.21 2.96 17.97
C SER A 246 -17.31 4.11 18.99
N GLY A 247 -17.62 5.34 18.54
CA GLY A 247 -17.68 6.51 19.42
C GLY A 247 -16.34 6.90 20.05
N GLN A 248 -15.23 6.51 19.43
CA GLN A 248 -13.89 6.84 19.91
C GLN A 248 -13.51 8.28 19.56
N SER A 249 -12.45 8.79 20.20
CA SER A 249 -11.85 10.07 19.78
C SER A 249 -11.43 9.97 18.32
N TYR A 250 -11.76 10.99 17.52
CA TYR A 250 -11.32 11.07 16.12
C TYR A 250 -9.79 10.95 15.97
N LEU A 251 -9.04 11.37 17.01
CA LEU A 251 -7.59 11.27 17.03
C LEU A 251 -7.08 9.82 17.00
N GLU A 252 -7.90 8.84 17.40
CA GLU A 252 -7.53 7.41 17.33
C GLU A 252 -7.32 6.95 15.89
N ALA A 253 -7.97 7.57 14.90
CA ALA A 253 -7.73 7.24 13.50
C ALA A 253 -6.28 7.50 13.02
N PHE A 254 -5.51 8.28 13.80
CA PHE A 254 -4.11 8.61 13.51
C PHE A 254 -3.10 7.86 14.40
N ARG A 255 -3.56 7.22 15.48
CA ARG A 255 -2.69 6.66 16.52
C ARG A 255 -2.95 5.19 16.81
N SER A 256 -4.12 4.69 16.42
CA SER A 256 -4.50 3.31 16.68
C SER A 256 -3.56 2.33 15.97
N ASP A 257 -3.24 1.26 16.68
CA ASP A 257 -2.61 0.06 16.13
C ASP A 257 -3.60 -0.81 15.34
N THR A 258 -4.90 -0.55 15.48
CA THR A 258 -5.95 -1.30 14.79
C THR A 258 -6.05 -0.89 13.33
N SER A 259 -6.01 -1.86 12.44
CA SER A 259 -6.41 -1.72 11.04
C SER A 259 -7.67 -2.53 10.74
N MET A 260 -8.17 -2.41 9.52
CA MET A 260 -9.35 -3.12 9.02
C MET A 260 -8.93 -4.02 7.85
N MET A 261 -9.31 -5.30 7.90
CA MET A 261 -8.92 -6.30 6.90
C MET A 261 -10.13 -7.00 6.32
N ASN A 262 -10.16 -7.13 4.99
CA ASN A 262 -11.02 -8.08 4.28
C ASN A 262 -10.15 -9.18 3.64
N GLY A 263 -10.76 -10.08 2.87
CA GLY A 263 -10.06 -11.19 2.19
C GLY A 263 -8.86 -10.74 1.34
N PRO A 264 -9.04 -9.84 0.36
CA PRO A 264 -7.95 -9.37 -0.48
C PRO A 264 -6.82 -8.66 0.28
N ALA A 265 -7.13 -7.79 1.26
CA ALA A 265 -6.10 -7.14 2.06
C ALA A 265 -5.30 -8.15 2.89
N ALA A 266 -5.97 -9.09 3.56
CA ALA A 266 -5.32 -10.14 4.33
C ALA A 266 -4.41 -11.01 3.46
N HIS A 267 -4.88 -11.40 2.27
CA HIS A 267 -4.10 -12.16 1.30
C HIS A 267 -2.86 -11.40 0.85
N TYR A 268 -2.98 -10.09 0.60
CA TYR A 268 -1.84 -9.26 0.23
C TYR A 268 -0.75 -9.27 1.32
N TYR A 269 -1.12 -8.99 2.57
CA TYR A 269 -0.17 -8.90 3.68
C TYR A 269 0.44 -10.26 4.05
N LYS A 270 -0.28 -11.37 3.84
CA LYS A 270 0.23 -12.73 4.09
C LYS A 270 1.16 -13.23 2.99
N TRP A 271 0.75 -13.09 1.73
CA TRP A 271 1.32 -13.91 0.64
C TRP A 271 1.93 -13.13 -0.51
N ILE A 272 1.42 -11.93 -0.80
CA ILE A 272 1.80 -11.20 -2.03
C ILE A 272 2.85 -10.14 -1.75
N ARG A 273 2.82 -9.51 -0.57
CA ARG A 273 3.92 -8.65 -0.17
C ARG A 273 5.19 -9.50 -0.20
N ALA A 274 6.25 -8.91 -0.72
CA ALA A 274 7.57 -9.50 -0.62
C ALA A 274 8.04 -9.43 0.82
N ALA A 275 7.74 -10.45 1.61
CA ALA A 275 8.33 -10.63 2.92
C ALA A 275 9.83 -10.93 2.74
N GLY A 276 10.68 -10.25 3.52
CA GLY A 276 12.01 -10.80 3.84
C GLY A 276 13.18 -10.56 2.88
N THR A 277 13.14 -9.66 1.89
CA THR A 277 14.33 -9.50 1.03
C THR A 277 15.50 -8.81 1.73
N THR A 278 16.45 -9.61 2.23
CA THR A 278 17.87 -9.30 2.30
C THR A 278 18.42 -9.17 0.88
N VAL A 279 18.95 -8.00 0.50
CA VAL A 279 19.74 -7.87 -0.72
C VAL A 279 20.93 -6.96 -0.47
N ALA A 280 22.12 -7.57 -0.50
CA ALA A 280 23.42 -6.91 -0.62
C ALA A 280 23.57 -5.64 0.25
N SER A 281 23.51 -5.82 1.58
CA SER A 281 23.24 -4.87 2.69
C SER A 281 21.83 -5.00 3.34
N ASP A 282 21.48 -6.24 3.68
CA ASP A 282 20.86 -6.75 4.93
C ASP A 282 19.69 -6.03 5.64
N ILE A 283 18.83 -5.29 4.92
CA ILE A 283 17.62 -4.75 5.57
C ILE A 283 16.34 -5.46 5.13
N ALA A 284 15.85 -6.33 6.03
CA ALA A 284 14.50 -6.84 5.99
C ALA A 284 13.48 -5.78 6.46
N PHE A 285 12.28 -5.82 5.89
CA PHE A 285 11.16 -4.98 6.30
C PHE A 285 10.02 -5.87 6.78
N GLU A 286 9.55 -5.58 7.99
CA GLU A 286 8.47 -6.35 8.61
C GLU A 286 7.17 -5.56 8.48
N ALA A 287 6.12 -6.19 7.96
CA ALA A 287 4.82 -5.52 7.90
C ALA A 287 4.22 -5.29 9.29
N ASP A 288 4.68 -6.04 10.30
CA ASP A 288 4.27 -5.91 11.71
C ASP A 288 2.74 -5.89 11.86
N MET A 289 2.05 -6.82 11.16
CA MET A 289 0.59 -6.85 11.07
C MET A 289 -0.07 -7.68 12.19
N GLY A 290 0.72 -8.17 13.16
CA GLY A 290 0.26 -9.11 14.17
C GLY A 290 -0.26 -10.42 13.58
N ASP A 291 -1.15 -11.08 14.31
CA ASP A 291 -1.83 -12.29 13.86
C ASP A 291 -2.98 -11.93 12.91
N LEU A 292 -2.74 -12.08 11.60
CA LEU A 292 -3.75 -11.84 10.60
C LEU A 292 -4.77 -13.00 10.56
N PRO A 293 -6.08 -12.73 10.71
CA PRO A 293 -7.12 -13.75 10.63
C PRO A 293 -7.12 -14.44 9.26
N ASP A 294 -7.54 -15.70 9.23
CA ASP A 294 -7.72 -16.43 7.98
C ASP A 294 -9.07 -16.06 7.34
N ILE A 295 -9.04 -15.04 6.49
CA ILE A 295 -10.20 -14.52 5.77
C ILE A 295 -10.09 -15.02 4.32
N PRO A 296 -11.08 -15.77 3.80
CA PRO A 296 -11.09 -16.20 2.40
C PRO A 296 -10.95 -15.00 1.47
N PHE A 297 -10.19 -15.14 0.38
CA PHE A 297 -9.97 -14.05 -0.58
C PHE A 297 -11.27 -13.47 -1.16
N THR A 298 -12.29 -14.32 -1.27
CA THR A 298 -13.62 -13.97 -1.80
C THR A 298 -14.46 -13.11 -0.85
N GLU A 299 -14.09 -12.98 0.42
CA GLU A 299 -14.77 -12.12 1.41
C GLU A 299 -14.36 -10.65 1.20
N VAL A 300 -14.86 -10.03 0.13
CA VAL A 300 -14.50 -8.67 -0.28
C VAL A 300 -15.20 -7.58 0.54
N ASP A 301 -16.40 -7.86 1.05
CA ASP A 301 -17.25 -6.90 1.75
C ASP A 301 -17.19 -7.02 3.29
N THR A 302 -16.61 -8.11 3.79
CA THR A 302 -16.49 -8.38 5.22
C THR A 302 -15.19 -7.81 5.78
N TRP A 303 -15.29 -6.79 6.63
CA TRP A 303 -14.14 -6.12 7.24
C TRP A 303 -14.00 -6.46 8.71
N THR A 304 -12.82 -6.97 9.09
CA THR A 304 -12.50 -7.40 10.46
C THR A 304 -11.40 -6.51 11.03
N PRO A 305 -11.53 -6.03 12.28
CA PRO A 305 -10.45 -5.30 12.93
C PRO A 305 -9.26 -6.23 13.22
N VAL A 306 -8.05 -5.74 13.00
CA VAL A 306 -6.80 -6.45 13.31
C VAL A 306 -5.85 -5.52 14.05
N THR A 307 -5.32 -5.98 15.17
CA THR A 307 -4.26 -5.27 15.91
C THR A 307 -2.93 -5.47 15.20
N ARG A 308 -2.33 -4.37 14.75
CA ARG A 308 -0.97 -4.34 14.21
C ARG A 308 0.04 -4.09 15.34
N GLY A 309 1.33 -4.21 15.07
CA GLY A 309 2.33 -3.89 16.06
C GLY A 309 2.56 -2.38 16.22
N SER A 310 3.38 -2.03 17.22
CA SER A 310 3.50 -0.68 17.75
C SER A 310 4.14 0.34 16.80
N ALA A 311 4.75 -0.11 15.71
CA ALA A 311 5.32 0.80 14.71
C ALA A 311 4.24 1.55 13.92
N HIS A 312 3.03 1.00 13.85
CA HIS A 312 1.93 1.56 13.08
C HIS A 312 1.27 2.77 13.75
N ALA A 313 0.74 3.68 12.93
CA ALA A 313 0.05 4.90 13.36
C ALA A 313 -1.21 5.12 12.51
N GLY A 314 -2.29 4.42 12.88
CA GLY A 314 -3.61 4.56 12.29
C GLY A 314 -3.63 4.47 10.76
N ALA A 315 -4.39 5.36 10.12
CA ALA A 315 -4.56 5.40 8.67
C ALA A 315 -3.26 5.68 7.88
N PHE A 316 -2.27 6.35 8.50
CA PHE A 316 -1.10 6.86 7.78
C PHE A 316 0.05 5.86 7.62
N THR A 317 -0.02 4.71 8.27
CA THR A 317 0.93 3.61 8.05
C THR A 317 0.32 2.44 7.28
N THR A 318 -0.91 2.57 6.78
CA THR A 318 -1.51 1.56 5.89
C THR A 318 -0.77 1.50 4.55
N ALA A 319 -0.73 0.32 3.92
CA ALA A 319 -0.03 0.16 2.65
C ALA A 319 -0.59 1.08 1.55
N GLY A 320 -1.92 1.22 1.47
CA GLY A 320 -2.57 2.09 0.49
C GLY A 320 -2.14 3.55 0.60
N PHE A 321 -2.14 4.11 1.82
CA PHE A 321 -1.68 5.48 2.03
C PHE A 321 -0.19 5.63 1.68
N LEU A 322 0.67 4.72 2.13
CA LEU A 322 2.11 4.82 1.91
C LEU A 322 2.49 4.70 0.43
N MET A 323 1.82 3.83 -0.33
CA MET A 323 2.06 3.64 -1.77
C MET A 323 1.49 4.78 -2.63
N ARG A 324 0.41 5.42 -2.19
CA ARG A 324 -0.22 6.52 -2.93
C ARG A 324 0.71 7.72 -3.12
N PHE A 325 1.56 7.98 -2.13
CA PHE A 325 2.47 9.12 -2.11
C PHE A 325 3.89 8.64 -2.37
N ALA A 326 4.51 9.09 -3.48
CA ALA A 326 5.84 8.61 -3.88
C ALA A 326 6.97 9.06 -2.95
N SER A 327 6.81 10.18 -2.23
CA SER A 327 7.84 10.74 -1.34
C SER A 327 7.37 10.87 0.11
N PHE A 328 8.32 10.85 1.04
CA PHE A 328 8.07 11.05 2.47
C PHE A 328 7.44 12.42 2.77
N ARG A 329 7.96 13.47 2.11
CA ARG A 329 7.42 14.84 2.20
C ARG A 329 5.97 14.93 1.74
N ALA A 330 5.59 14.22 0.67
CA ALA A 330 4.21 14.27 0.18
C ALA A 330 3.21 13.68 1.19
N ARG A 331 3.62 12.66 1.96
CA ARG A 331 2.80 12.06 3.03
C ARG A 331 2.58 13.02 4.19
N ALA A 332 3.68 13.61 4.68
CA ALA A 332 3.63 14.62 5.71
C ALA A 332 2.79 15.83 5.25
N ASN A 333 3.05 16.37 4.05
CA ASN A 333 2.27 17.45 3.47
C ASN A 333 0.77 17.12 3.40
N ARG A 334 0.39 15.88 3.06
CA ARG A 334 -1.02 15.49 3.04
C ARG A 334 -1.64 15.57 4.43
N PHE A 335 -0.96 15.09 5.47
CA PHE A 335 -1.43 15.21 6.85
C PHE A 335 -1.67 16.67 7.23
N TYR A 336 -0.65 17.53 7.03
CA TYR A 336 -0.72 18.95 7.38
C TYR A 336 -1.83 19.69 6.62
N THR A 337 -1.95 19.46 5.32
CA THR A 337 -2.95 20.13 4.47
C THR A 337 -4.38 19.63 4.75
N ALA A 338 -4.57 18.31 4.89
CA ALA A 338 -5.90 17.71 4.90
C ALA A 338 -6.51 17.56 6.29
N PHE A 339 -5.69 17.47 7.34
CA PHE A 339 -6.14 17.18 8.70
C PHE A 339 -5.73 18.24 9.72
N TYR A 340 -4.54 18.82 9.57
CA TYR A 340 -4.05 19.86 10.48
C TYR A 340 -4.43 21.29 10.04
N CYS A 341 -4.91 21.45 8.80
CA CYS A 341 -5.27 22.73 8.20
C CYS A 341 -4.13 23.77 8.14
N ASP A 342 -2.89 23.29 7.98
CA ASP A 342 -1.68 24.11 7.97
C ASP A 342 -0.83 23.77 6.73
N PRO A 343 -1.25 24.17 5.53
CA PRO A 343 -0.52 23.84 4.31
C PRO A 343 0.84 24.54 4.27
N PHE A 344 1.86 23.87 3.74
CA PHE A 344 3.16 24.49 3.49
C PHE A 344 3.06 25.43 2.28
N VAL A 345 3.06 26.74 2.55
CA VAL A 345 2.97 27.79 1.53
C VAL A 345 4.26 28.64 1.58
N PRO A 346 4.94 28.86 0.45
CA PRO A 346 6.11 29.74 0.41
C PRO A 346 5.73 31.19 0.72
N SER A 347 6.73 32.03 0.98
CA SER A 347 6.51 33.46 1.23
C SER A 347 5.78 34.13 0.05
N VAL A 348 4.95 35.14 0.34
CA VAL A 348 4.25 35.93 -0.68
C VAL A 348 5.19 36.69 -1.62
N ASP A 349 6.42 36.96 -1.17
CA ASP A 349 7.46 37.65 -1.95
C ASP A 349 8.19 36.69 -2.91
N GLY A 350 7.80 35.41 -2.92
CA GLY A 350 8.42 34.37 -3.72
C GLY A 350 9.62 33.72 -3.02
N LEU A 351 10.28 32.82 -3.74
CA LEU A 351 11.56 32.24 -3.33
C LEU A 351 12.69 33.17 -3.81
N PRO A 352 13.74 33.39 -3.00
CA PRO A 352 14.93 34.11 -3.44
C PRO A 352 15.63 33.36 -4.58
N ALA A 353 16.51 34.05 -5.30
CA ALA A 353 17.35 33.39 -6.32
C ALA A 353 18.24 32.33 -5.65
N GLU A 354 18.42 31.20 -6.31
CA GLU A 354 19.35 30.16 -5.83
C GLU A 354 20.80 30.67 -5.88
N GLU A 355 21.57 30.31 -4.86
CA GLU A 355 23.01 30.51 -4.83
C GLU A 355 23.71 29.57 -5.84
N GLU A 356 24.98 29.85 -6.18
CA GLU A 356 25.74 29.04 -7.16
C GLU A 356 25.97 27.60 -6.68
N ASP A 357 26.10 27.42 -5.37
CA ASP A 357 26.25 26.11 -4.71
C ASP A 357 25.39 26.05 -3.44
N PRO A 358 24.07 25.81 -3.59
CA PRO A 358 23.14 25.91 -2.47
C PRO A 358 23.25 24.67 -1.56
N SER A 359 23.23 24.89 -0.23
CA SER A 359 23.21 23.79 0.74
C SER A 359 22.13 22.75 0.38
N PRO A 360 22.45 21.45 0.34
CA PRO A 360 21.45 20.40 0.08
C PRO A 360 20.45 20.28 1.23
N ASN A 361 20.75 20.83 2.41
CA ASN A 361 19.82 20.91 3.52
C ASN A 361 18.83 22.06 3.32
N LEU A 362 17.62 21.74 2.88
CA LEU A 362 16.55 22.72 2.65
C LEU A 362 16.13 23.51 3.91
N ARG A 363 16.53 23.05 5.10
CA ARG A 363 16.30 23.75 6.37
C ARG A 363 17.22 24.96 6.57
N GLU A 364 18.31 25.04 5.82
CA GLU A 364 19.31 26.12 5.92
C GLU A 364 19.20 27.11 4.77
N ARG A 365 18.51 26.72 3.68
CA ARG A 365 18.35 27.57 2.51
C ARG A 365 17.37 28.70 2.74
N ASP A 366 17.78 29.90 2.33
CA ASP A 366 16.91 31.08 2.32
C ASP A 366 15.62 30.84 1.52
N GLY A 367 14.49 31.23 2.11
CA GLY A 367 13.15 31.01 1.54
C GLY A 367 12.60 29.59 1.65
N CYS A 368 13.41 28.59 2.03
CA CYS A 368 12.97 27.19 2.20
C CYS A 368 12.84 26.80 3.69
N SER A 369 13.72 27.32 4.54
CA SER A 369 13.86 26.94 5.95
C SER A 369 12.54 26.92 6.72
N GLY A 370 11.72 27.98 6.59
CA GLY A 370 10.46 28.10 7.34
C GLY A 370 9.48 26.93 7.15
N CYS A 371 9.38 26.36 5.94
CA CYS A 371 8.56 25.16 5.71
C CYS A 371 9.32 23.88 6.08
N HIS A 372 10.59 23.80 5.71
CA HIS A 372 11.38 22.57 5.83
C HIS A 372 11.79 22.23 7.26
N GLU A 373 11.84 23.21 8.17
CA GLU A 373 12.06 22.96 9.61
C GLU A 373 10.97 22.06 10.23
N ILE A 374 9.73 22.14 9.74
CA ILE A 374 8.60 21.34 10.20
C ILE A 374 8.43 20.09 9.32
N LEU A 375 8.56 20.25 8.01
CA LEU A 375 8.28 19.18 7.05
C LEU A 375 9.31 18.05 7.10
N GLU A 376 10.60 18.34 7.24
CA GLU A 376 11.64 17.29 7.24
C GLU A 376 11.51 16.33 8.43
N PRO A 377 11.37 16.80 9.69
CA PRO A 377 11.16 15.89 10.82
C PRO A 377 9.89 15.05 10.69
N ALA A 378 8.80 15.64 10.20
CA ALA A 378 7.56 14.90 9.96
C ALA A 378 7.71 13.85 8.86
N ALA A 379 8.42 14.18 7.77
CA ALA A 379 8.72 13.26 6.69
C ALA A 379 9.63 12.11 7.12
N ALA A 380 10.59 12.36 8.02
CA ALA A 380 11.54 11.36 8.51
C ALA A 380 10.85 10.15 9.16
N HIS A 381 9.71 10.34 9.83
CA HIS A 381 8.91 9.22 10.35
C HIS A 381 8.54 8.20 9.24
N PHE A 382 8.14 8.69 8.06
CA PHE A 382 7.78 7.85 6.93
C PHE A 382 8.99 7.20 6.24
N ALA A 383 10.22 7.65 6.51
CA ALA A 383 11.43 7.09 5.91
C ALA A 383 11.69 5.64 6.34
N ARG A 384 11.16 5.24 7.50
CA ARG A 384 11.22 3.86 8.00
C ARG A 384 10.27 2.92 7.29
N TRP A 385 9.36 3.41 6.45
CA TRP A 385 8.38 2.59 5.74
C TRP A 385 8.77 2.38 4.28
N ARG A 386 8.68 1.13 3.81
CA ARG A 386 8.76 0.79 2.38
C ARG A 386 7.41 0.99 1.70
N ILE A 387 7.49 1.41 0.44
CA ILE A 387 6.39 2.08 -0.29
C ILE A 387 6.12 1.40 -1.64
N ASN A 388 6.43 0.11 -1.71
CA ASN A 388 6.27 -0.76 -2.86
C ASN A 388 5.87 -2.15 -2.38
N SER A 389 5.98 -3.14 -3.26
CA SER A 389 5.61 -4.53 -3.01
C SER A 389 6.33 -5.18 -1.84
N ALA A 390 7.42 -4.57 -1.33
CA ALA A 390 8.09 -4.96 -0.10
C ALA A 390 7.62 -4.07 1.08
N TYR A 391 6.32 -3.79 1.15
CA TYR A 391 5.73 -3.01 2.23
C TYR A 391 6.16 -3.57 3.59
N GLY A 392 6.60 -2.65 4.45
CA GLY A 392 6.98 -2.97 5.82
C GLY A 392 7.75 -1.83 6.47
N TYR A 393 7.91 -1.98 7.77
CA TYR A 393 8.63 -1.11 8.68
C TYR A 393 10.08 -1.56 8.83
N LEU A 394 10.97 -0.57 8.94
CA LEU A 394 12.36 -0.74 9.32
C LEU A 394 12.51 -0.58 10.83
N GLY A 395 12.66 -1.73 11.50
CA GLY A 395 12.97 -1.84 12.91
C GLY A 395 14.16 -0.95 13.31
N THR A 396 14.07 -0.33 14.50
CA THR A 396 15.16 0.49 15.07
C THR A 396 16.35 -0.34 15.50
N ASP A 397 16.12 -1.62 15.81
CA ASP A 397 17.12 -2.64 16.11
C ASP A 397 17.94 -3.05 14.88
N LEU A 398 17.34 -2.98 13.69
CA LEU A 398 18.01 -3.31 12.42
C LEU A 398 18.84 -2.14 11.87
N LEU A 399 18.47 -0.90 12.22
CA LEU A 399 19.17 0.29 11.77
C LEU A 399 19.12 1.42 12.80
N ASP A 400 20.28 1.70 13.41
CA ASP A 400 20.47 2.91 14.21
C ASP A 400 20.83 4.09 13.31
N LEU A 401 19.81 4.86 12.95
CA LEU A 401 19.94 6.09 12.15
C LEU A 401 20.58 7.26 12.93
N GLN A 402 20.92 7.10 14.21
CA GLN A 402 21.64 8.11 14.99
C GLN A 402 23.15 7.89 14.97
N VAL A 403 23.61 6.75 14.43
CA VAL A 403 25.02 6.40 14.38
C VAL A 403 25.52 6.43 12.94
N VAL A 404 26.66 7.08 12.76
CA VAL A 404 27.43 7.09 11.52
C VAL A 404 27.74 5.67 11.07
N SER A 405 27.44 5.33 9.82
CA SER A 405 27.89 4.07 9.24
C SER A 405 29.17 4.28 8.45
N GLU A 406 30.28 3.70 8.90
CA GLU A 406 31.56 3.72 8.18
C GLU A 406 31.45 3.13 6.77
N ASP A 407 30.55 2.16 6.57
CA ASP A 407 30.28 1.58 5.25
C ASP A 407 29.58 2.55 4.29
N CYS A 408 28.90 3.56 4.83
CA CYS A 408 28.24 4.62 4.07
C CYS A 408 29.09 5.88 3.92
N LEU A 409 30.35 5.83 4.35
CA LEU A 409 31.34 6.81 3.95
C LEU A 409 31.74 6.59 2.47
N CYS A 410 30.97 7.18 1.56
CA CYS A 410 31.08 7.00 0.11
C CYS A 410 30.72 8.28 -0.66
N GLY A 411 30.98 8.27 -1.97
CA GLY A 411 30.63 9.33 -2.93
C GLY A 411 31.83 10.11 -3.46
N ALA A 412 31.57 11.25 -4.09
CA ALA A 412 32.59 12.15 -4.62
C ALA A 412 33.73 12.42 -3.60
N GLY A 413 34.98 12.40 -4.05
CA GLY A 413 36.16 12.62 -3.19
C GLY A 413 36.57 11.44 -2.29
N THR A 414 35.72 10.43 -2.09
CA THR A 414 36.03 9.29 -1.20
C THR A 414 36.70 8.09 -1.90
N GLY A 415 36.64 8.04 -3.23
CA GLY A 415 37.11 6.90 -4.03
C GLY A 415 36.21 5.64 -3.95
N LYS A 416 35.05 5.71 -3.26
CA LYS A 416 34.07 4.63 -3.10
C LYS A 416 32.70 5.05 -3.66
N ASN A 417 32.10 4.25 -4.53
CA ASN A 417 30.73 4.49 -4.99
C ASN A 417 29.73 4.17 -3.87
N CYS A 418 28.69 5.00 -3.72
CA CYS A 418 27.64 4.73 -2.76
C CYS A 418 26.73 3.57 -3.17
N SER A 419 26.44 2.70 -2.21
CA SER A 419 25.40 1.68 -2.39
C SER A 419 24.02 2.35 -2.38
N ALA A 420 23.03 1.73 -3.04
CA ALA A 420 21.65 2.20 -2.99
C ALA A 420 21.07 2.23 -1.57
N TYR A 421 21.65 1.44 -0.66
CA TYR A 421 21.34 1.46 0.76
C TYR A 421 21.85 2.75 1.41
N CYS A 422 23.14 3.06 1.26
CA CYS A 422 23.75 4.25 1.83
C CYS A 422 23.13 5.54 1.28
N SER A 423 22.98 5.67 -0.04
CA SER A 423 22.34 6.84 -0.65
C SER A 423 20.89 7.06 -0.22
N LYS A 424 20.23 6.02 0.32
CA LYS A 424 18.83 6.08 0.75
C LYS A 424 18.67 6.45 2.23
N TYR A 425 19.52 5.92 3.11
CA TYR A 425 19.32 6.01 4.55
C TYR A 425 20.35 6.90 5.26
N TYR A 426 21.44 7.25 4.59
CA TYR A 426 22.52 8.03 5.15
C TYR A 426 22.80 9.29 4.32
N VAL A 427 23.38 10.27 5.00
CA VAL A 427 24.05 11.40 4.37
C VAL A 427 25.40 10.90 3.86
N THR A 428 25.70 11.18 2.60
CA THR A 428 26.85 10.71 1.82
C THR A 428 27.39 11.88 1.00
N ALA A 429 28.63 11.82 0.52
CA ALA A 429 29.18 12.89 -0.29
C ALA A 429 28.40 13.14 -1.61
N ASP A 430 27.63 12.16 -2.08
CA ASP A 430 26.78 12.29 -3.27
C ASP A 430 25.43 13.00 -2.99
N ASN A 431 25.05 13.19 -1.73
CA ASN A 431 23.76 13.79 -1.34
C ASN A 431 23.89 14.85 -0.22
N SER A 432 25.11 15.30 0.07
CA SER A 432 25.45 16.34 1.04
C SER A 432 26.46 17.33 0.47
N ASP A 433 26.69 18.42 1.20
CA ASP A 433 27.78 19.35 0.92
C ASP A 433 29.13 18.70 1.29
N GLU A 434 30.21 19.05 0.59
CA GLU A 434 31.57 18.54 0.85
C GLU A 434 32.04 18.82 2.28
N GLU A 435 31.60 19.92 2.91
CA GLU A 435 31.99 20.30 4.27
C GLU A 435 31.11 19.67 5.36
N THR A 436 29.95 19.10 5.01
CA THR A 436 29.01 18.48 5.97
C THR A 436 29.22 16.96 6.08
N TYR A 437 29.99 16.39 5.17
CA TYR A 437 30.33 14.97 5.19
C TYR A 437 31.46 14.70 6.19
N ALA A 438 31.10 14.43 7.46
CA ALA A 438 31.87 13.70 8.47
C ALA A 438 31.21 13.76 9.87
N ILE A 439 29.92 13.45 9.97
CA ILE A 439 29.37 12.75 11.14
C ILE A 439 28.41 11.73 10.56
#